data_AF-A0A843LFX0-F1
#
_entry.id   AF-A0A843LFX0-F1
#
_cell.length_a   1.000
_cell.length_b   1.000
_cell.length_c   1.000
_cell.angle_alpha   90.00
_cell.angle_beta   90.00
_cell.angle_gamma   90.00
#
_symmetry.space_group_name_H-M   'P 1'
#
loop_
_entity.id
_entity.type
_entity.pdbx_description
1 polymer ?
#
loop_
_entity_poly.entity_id
_entity_poly.type
_entity_poly.pdbx_seq_one_letter_code
_entity_poly.pdbx_strand_id
1 'polypeptide(L)'
;MGQTSTIDVVICSGFSPGARVLRAAVRELADEGDIRVVTVAPALAGIPKAVAEMRALQDHKVVCVDGCEGGCGLQVLNRFEVLPSSIVMIEKHFNVTRKGIDEAKDRIRQAVREVQG
;
A
#
# COMPACT_ATOMS: atom_id res chain seq x y z
N MET A 1 23.12 0.22 -16.23
CA MET A 1 22.92 0.04 -14.77
C MET A 1 21.50 0.49 -14.50
N GLY A 2 20.54 -0.43 -14.49
CA GLY A 2 19.13 -0.08 -14.30
C GLY A 2 18.92 0.44 -12.89
N GLN A 3 18.36 1.65 -12.74
CA GLN A 3 17.87 2.08 -11.45
C GLN A 3 16.81 1.08 -11.01
N THR A 4 17.06 0.35 -9.92
CA THR A 4 16.02 -0.44 -9.25
C THR A 4 15.03 0.57 -8.68
N SER A 5 14.03 0.95 -9.48
CA SER A 5 13.00 1.88 -9.04
C SER A 5 12.21 1.22 -7.91
N THR A 6 12.48 1.62 -6.67
CA THR A 6 11.73 1.19 -5.50
C THR A 6 10.26 1.56 -5.71
N ILE A 7 9.36 0.59 -5.62
CA ILE A 7 7.91 0.82 -5.76
C ILE A 7 7.35 1.27 -4.41
N ASP A 8 6.60 2.37 -4.40
CA ASP A 8 5.90 2.82 -3.21
C ASP A 8 4.58 2.08 -3.06
N VAL A 9 4.43 1.32 -1.98
CA VAL A 9 3.23 0.60 -1.63
C VAL A 9 2.48 1.41 -0.57
N VAL A 10 1.40 2.06 -1.01
CA VAL A 10 0.56 2.88 -0.15
C VAL A 10 -0.51 2.02 0.49
N ILE A 11 -0.63 2.09 1.81
CA ILE A 11 -1.55 1.25 2.58
C ILE A 11 -2.55 2.06 3.39
N CYS A 12 -3.75 1.49 3.52
CA CYS A 12 -4.82 2.01 4.37
C CYS A 12 -4.44 2.09 5.86
N SER A 13 -5.28 2.75 6.66
CA SER A 13 -5.03 3.06 8.07
C SER A 13 -4.98 1.86 9.04
N GLY A 14 -5.21 0.62 8.59
CA GLY A 14 -4.95 -0.57 9.41
C GLY A 14 -6.04 -0.96 10.44
N PHE A 15 -7.24 -0.37 10.39
CA PHE A 15 -8.25 -0.57 11.45
C PHE A 15 -8.99 -1.93 11.38
N SER A 16 -9.43 -2.33 10.18
CA SER A 16 -10.20 -3.57 9.96
C SER A 16 -9.31 -4.82 10.05
N PRO A 17 -9.88 -6.03 10.27
CA PRO A 17 -9.09 -7.26 10.23
C PRO A 17 -8.38 -7.48 8.88
N GLY A 18 -9.04 -7.17 7.76
CA GLY A 18 -8.41 -7.16 6.43
C GLY A 18 -7.23 -6.18 6.35
N ALA A 19 -7.38 -4.96 6.87
CA ALA A 19 -6.28 -4.00 6.93
C ALA A 19 -5.11 -4.46 7.81
N ARG A 20 -5.36 -5.26 8.85
CA ARG A 20 -4.31 -5.89 9.67
C ARG A 20 -3.59 -7.02 8.93
N VAL A 21 -4.32 -7.84 8.18
CA VAL A 21 -3.74 -8.85 7.26
C VAL A 21 -2.82 -8.17 6.26
N LEU A 22 -3.30 -7.13 5.60
CA LEU A 22 -2.52 -6.32 4.66
C LEU A 22 -1.27 -5.75 5.31
N ARG A 23 -1.40 -5.15 6.50
CA ARG A 23 -0.26 -4.56 7.22
C ARG A 23 0.81 -5.60 7.57
N ALA A 24 0.41 -6.83 7.91
CA ALA A 24 1.35 -7.91 8.12
C ALA A 24 2.03 -8.34 6.80
N ALA A 25 1.25 -8.51 5.74
CA ALA A 25 1.76 -8.88 4.41
C ALA A 25 2.80 -7.88 3.87
N VAL A 26 2.49 -6.57 3.88
CA VAL A 26 3.40 -5.53 3.37
C VAL A 26 4.66 -5.36 4.23
N ARG A 27 4.59 -5.68 5.53
CA ARG A 27 5.78 -5.69 6.39
C ARG A 27 6.73 -6.81 5.98
N GLU A 28 6.21 -8.03 5.83
CA GLU A 28 7.02 -9.15 5.35
C GLU A 28 7.60 -8.88 3.96
N LEU A 29 6.83 -8.27 3.05
CA LEU A 29 7.32 -7.91 1.72
C LEU A 29 8.37 -6.79 1.75
N ALA A 30 8.26 -5.83 2.68
CA ALA A 30 9.27 -4.78 2.82
C ALA A 30 10.62 -5.34 3.31
N ASP A 31 10.58 -6.38 4.15
CA ASP A 31 11.77 -7.08 4.63
C ASP A 31 12.45 -7.91 3.52
N GLU A 32 11.69 -8.37 2.52
CA GLU A 32 12.21 -9.09 1.34
C GLU A 32 13.01 -8.16 0.38
N GLY A 33 12.88 -6.83 0.54
CA GLY A 33 13.49 -5.83 -0.34
C GLY A 33 12.72 -5.68 -1.65
N ASP A 34 12.56 -4.44 -2.11
CA ASP A 34 11.97 -3.98 -3.41
C ASP A 34 10.75 -3.05 -3.29
N ILE A 35 10.21 -2.87 -2.08
CA ILE A 35 9.11 -1.93 -1.84
C ILE A 35 9.42 -0.95 -0.69
N ARG A 36 8.84 0.24 -0.79
CA ARG A 36 8.73 1.19 0.32
C ARG A 36 7.28 1.28 0.75
N VAL A 37 7.00 1.04 2.03
CA VAL A 37 5.63 1.09 2.56
C VAL A 37 5.31 2.50 3.06
N VAL A 38 4.21 3.08 2.56
CA VAL A 38 3.72 4.40 2.96
C VAL A 38 2.31 4.28 3.55
N THR A 39 2.13 4.70 4.81
CA THR A 39 0.81 4.69 5.45
C THR A 39 0.08 6.02 5.24
N VAL A 40 -1.20 5.97 4.85
CA VAL A 40 -1.98 7.20 4.59
C VAL A 40 -2.49 7.92 5.85
N ALA A 41 -2.63 7.20 6.97
CA ALA A 41 -3.26 7.75 8.18
C ALA A 41 -2.53 8.99 8.76
N PRO A 42 -1.18 9.02 8.84
CA PRO A 42 -0.46 10.22 9.28
C PRO A 42 -0.70 11.45 8.40
N ALA A 43 -0.80 11.27 7.08
CA ALA A 43 -1.08 12.36 6.14
C ALA A 43 -2.51 12.89 6.31
N LEU A 44 -3.47 11.98 6.53
CA LEU A 44 -4.86 12.35 6.85
C LEU A 44 -4.97 13.12 8.17
N ALA A 45 -4.14 12.76 9.16
CA ALA A 45 -4.05 13.47 10.44
C ALA A 45 -3.30 14.82 10.35
N GLY A 46 -2.83 15.22 9.17
CA GLY A 46 -2.15 16.50 8.95
C GLY A 46 -0.71 16.55 9.47
N ILE A 47 -0.06 15.41 9.73
CA ILE A 47 1.33 15.38 10.19
C ILE A 47 2.23 15.94 9.08
N PRO A 48 2.96 17.06 9.28
CA PRO A 48 3.63 17.78 8.18
C PRO A 48 4.56 16.91 7.33
N LYS A 49 5.37 16.06 7.97
CA LYS A 49 6.28 15.15 7.27
C LYS A 49 5.54 14.15 6.38
N ALA A 50 4.42 13.61 6.85
CA ALA A 50 3.63 12.65 6.09
C ALA A 50 2.83 13.30 4.97
N VAL A 51 2.36 14.54 5.17
CA VAL A 51 1.73 15.35 4.12
C VAL A 51 2.72 15.62 2.99
N ALA A 52 3.97 15.97 3.32
CA ALA A 52 5.03 16.16 2.32
C ALA A 52 5.38 14.84 1.61
N GLU A 53 5.48 13.74 2.35
CA GLU A 53 5.72 12.40 1.79
C GLU A 53 4.62 12.01 0.79
N MET A 54 3.35 12.25 1.11
CA MET A 54 2.23 11.93 0.21
C MET A 54 2.26 12.76 -1.08
N ARG A 55 2.64 14.04 -1.01
CA ARG A 55 2.78 14.90 -2.19
C ARG A 55 3.93 14.45 -3.08
N ALA A 56 5.03 13.97 -2.51
CA ALA A 56 6.17 13.47 -3.29
C ALA A 56 5.84 12.21 -4.10
N LEU A 57 4.78 11.48 -3.76
CA LEU A 57 4.37 10.27 -4.49
C LEU A 57 3.85 10.54 -5.91
N GLN A 58 3.54 11.80 -6.27
CA GLN A 58 3.07 12.16 -7.61
C GLN A 58 4.08 11.78 -8.72
N ASP A 59 5.38 11.79 -8.39
CA ASP A 59 6.45 11.46 -9.33
C ASP A 59 6.90 9.99 -9.25
N HIS A 60 6.22 9.18 -8.44
CA HIS A 60 6.62 7.81 -8.10
C HIS A 60 5.68 6.77 -8.71
N LYS A 61 6.18 5.54 -8.91
CA LYS A 61 5.34 4.39 -9.21
C LYS A 61 4.68 3.91 -7.91
N VAL A 62 3.36 4.07 -7.84
CA VAL A 62 2.59 3.82 -6.61
C VAL A 62 1.65 2.63 -6.80
N VAL A 63 1.70 1.68 -5.88
CA VAL A 63 0.69 0.63 -5.74
C VAL A 63 -0.17 0.93 -4.52
N CYS A 64 -1.46 1.17 -4.72
CA CYS A 64 -2.39 1.37 -3.62
C CYS A 64 -2.95 0.02 -3.18
N VAL A 65 -2.87 -0.28 -1.88
CA VAL A 65 -3.42 -1.52 -1.31
C VAL A 65 -4.44 -1.18 -0.23
N ASP A 66 -5.67 -1.62 -0.44
CA ASP A 66 -6.78 -1.40 0.49
C ASP A 66 -7.30 -2.72 1.09
N GLY A 67 -7.45 -2.73 2.40
CA GLY A 67 -7.86 -3.88 3.20
C GLY A 67 -9.35 -3.95 3.54
N CYS A 68 -10.14 -2.99 3.04
CA CYS A 68 -11.60 -2.98 3.16
C CYS A 68 -12.24 -2.10 2.09
N GLU A 69 -13.55 -2.29 1.91
CA GLU A 69 -14.40 -1.52 0.99
C GLU A 69 -14.43 -0.01 1.28
N GLY A 70 -13.97 0.43 2.45
CA GLY A 70 -13.84 1.85 2.77
C GLY A 70 -12.84 2.59 1.88
N GLY A 71 -11.86 1.88 1.28
CA GLY A 71 -10.96 2.45 0.28
C GLY A 71 -10.14 3.63 0.79
N CYS A 72 -9.75 3.64 2.09
CA CYS A 72 -9.09 4.80 2.70
C CYS A 72 -7.77 5.13 2.01
N GLY A 73 -7.03 4.13 1.51
CA GLY A 73 -5.82 4.33 0.73
C GLY A 73 -6.11 5.16 -0.52
N LEU A 74 -7.03 4.67 -1.35
CA LEU A 74 -7.41 5.33 -2.59
C LEU A 74 -8.01 6.72 -2.38
N GLN A 75 -8.88 6.88 -1.37
CA GLN A 75 -9.49 8.18 -1.05
C GLN A 75 -8.45 9.22 -0.64
N VAL A 76 -7.45 8.83 0.15
CA VAL A 76 -6.38 9.74 0.54
C VAL A 76 -5.50 10.07 -0.66
N LEU A 77 -5.11 9.09 -1.49
CA LEU A 77 -4.35 9.37 -2.70
C LEU A 77 -5.07 10.36 -3.62
N ASN A 78 -6.37 10.19 -3.81
CA ASN A 78 -7.19 11.12 -4.59
C ASN A 78 -7.18 12.54 -4.00
N ARG A 79 -7.26 12.69 -2.67
CA ARG A 79 -7.17 13.99 -1.99
C ARG A 79 -5.83 14.70 -2.24
N PHE A 80 -4.76 13.93 -2.45
CA PHE A 80 -3.42 14.43 -2.73
C PHE A 80 -3.08 14.44 -4.21
N GLU A 81 -4.05 14.16 -5.09
CA GLU A 81 -3.87 14.13 -6.54
C GLU A 81 -2.75 13.18 -6.98
N VAL A 82 -2.61 12.06 -6.27
CA VAL A 82 -1.68 10.98 -6.62
C VAL A 82 -2.45 9.89 -7.36
N LEU A 83 -2.03 9.57 -8.58
CA LEU A 83 -2.62 8.50 -9.37
C LEU A 83 -1.85 7.19 -9.16
N PRO A 84 -2.44 6.16 -8.53
CA PRO A 84 -1.77 4.88 -8.38
C PRO A 84 -1.61 4.18 -9.74
N SER A 85 -0.45 3.57 -9.96
CA SER A 85 -0.17 2.72 -11.12
C SER A 85 -0.95 1.40 -11.07
N SER A 86 -1.28 0.91 -9.86
CA SER A 86 -2.13 -0.25 -9.64
C SER A 86 -2.89 -0.13 -8.32
N ILE A 87 -4.08 -0.72 -8.27
CA ILE A 87 -4.95 -0.74 -7.09
C ILE A 87 -5.24 -2.21 -6.74
N VAL A 88 -4.83 -2.62 -5.55
CA VAL A 88 -5.06 -3.95 -5.00
C VAL A 88 -6.06 -3.85 -3.86
N MET A 89 -7.26 -4.37 -4.08
CA MET A 89 -8.25 -4.53 -3.02
C MET A 89 -8.26 -5.99 -2.57
N ILE A 90 -7.81 -6.25 -1.34
CA ILE A 90 -7.84 -7.61 -0.80
C ILE A 90 -9.24 -7.97 -0.32
N GLU A 91 -9.51 -9.27 -0.24
CA GLU A 91 -10.82 -9.77 0.19
C GLU A 91 -11.09 -9.43 1.66
N LYS A 92 -12.38 -9.45 2.02
CA LYS A 92 -12.81 -9.19 3.39
C LYS A 92 -12.39 -10.34 4.29
N HIS A 93 -11.43 -10.07 5.17
CA HIS A 93 -11.09 -11.00 6.25
C HIS A 93 -11.86 -10.64 7.52
N PHE A 94 -12.38 -11.67 8.21
CA PHE A 94 -12.98 -11.54 9.55
C PHE A 94 -11.95 -11.75 10.67
N ASN A 95 -10.89 -12.51 10.39
CA ASN A 95 -9.80 -12.81 11.30
C ASN A 95 -8.46 -12.61 10.58
N VAL A 96 -7.40 -12.34 11.35
CA VAL A 96 -6.03 -12.32 10.81
C VAL A 96 -5.51 -13.76 10.82
N THR A 97 -5.26 -14.33 9.65
CA THR A 97 -4.76 -15.70 9.50
C THR A 97 -3.49 -15.71 8.66
N ARG A 98 -2.61 -16.71 8.87
CA ARG A 98 -1.41 -16.87 8.05
C ARG A 98 -1.77 -17.02 6.56
N LYS A 99 -2.77 -17.85 6.25
CA LYS A 99 -3.29 -18.02 4.88
C LYS A 99 -3.68 -16.67 4.24
N GLY A 100 -4.43 -15.83 4.94
CA GLY A 100 -4.84 -14.53 4.40
C GLY A 100 -3.66 -13.58 4.20
N ILE A 101 -2.64 -13.65 5.06
CA ILE A 101 -1.40 -12.89 4.90
C ILE A 101 -0.66 -13.34 3.64
N ASP A 102 -0.48 -14.65 3.45
CA ASP A 102 0.22 -15.20 2.28
C ASP A 102 -0.53 -14.87 0.97
N GLU A 103 -1.86 -15.00 0.95
CA GLU A 103 -2.69 -14.60 -0.19
C GLU A 103 -2.58 -13.10 -0.50
N ALA A 104 -2.60 -12.24 0.52
CA ALA A 104 -2.39 -10.81 0.35
C ALA A 104 -0.98 -10.50 -0.18
N LYS A 105 0.05 -11.19 0.31
CA LYS A 105 1.43 -11.05 -0.18
C LYS A 105 1.53 -11.38 -1.66
N ASP A 106 0.95 -12.49 -2.09
CA ASP A 106 1.02 -12.92 -3.49
C ASP A 106 0.35 -11.92 -4.43
N ARG A 107 -0.83 -11.40 -4.05
CA ARG A 107 -1.54 -10.37 -4.82
C ARG A 107 -0.75 -9.06 -4.92
N ILE A 108 -0.15 -8.61 -3.81
CA ILE A 108 0.65 -7.38 -3.80
C ILE A 108 1.92 -7.58 -4.62
N ARG A 109 2.59 -8.73 -4.48
CA ARG A 109 3.80 -9.07 -5.24
C ARG A 109 3.53 -9.11 -6.74
N GLN A 110 2.40 -9.68 -7.15
CA GLN A 110 1.98 -9.67 -8.55
C GLN A 110 1.82 -8.23 -9.07
N ALA A 111 1.08 -7.38 -8.35
CA ALA A 111 0.87 -5.99 -8.75
C ALA A 111 2.18 -5.18 -8.82
N VAL A 112 3.10 -5.40 -7.87
CA VAL A 112 4.42 -4.76 -7.88
C VAL A 112 5.22 -5.18 -9.11
N ARG A 113 5.24 -6.47 -9.46
CA ARG A 113 5.93 -6.96 -10.66
C ARG A 113 5.34 -6.38 -11.94
N GLU A 114 4.02 -6.33 -12.05
CA GLU A 114 3.33 -5.73 -13.21
C GLU A 114 3.68 -4.25 -13.39
N VAL A 115 3.86 -3.51 -12.29
CA VAL A 115 4.26 -2.09 -12.30
C VAL A 115 5.76 -1.90 -12.58
N GLN A 116 6.60 -2.87 -12.20
CA GLN A 116 8.03 -2.84 -12.47
C GLN A 116 8.34 -3.03 -13.97
N GLY A 117 7.61 -3.90 -14.66
CA GLY A 117 7.79 -4.23 -16.08
C GLY A 117 8.50 -5.54 -16.28
#